data_AF-A0A952KU44-F1
#
_entry.id   AF-A0A952KU44-F1
#
_cell.length_a   1.000
_cell.length_b   1.000
_cell.length_c   1.000
_cell.angle_alpha   90.00
_cell.angle_beta   90.00
_cell.angle_gamma   90.00
#
_symmetry.space_group_name_H-M   'P 1'
#
loop_
_entity.id
_entity.type
_entity.pdbx_description
1 polymer ?
#
loop_
_entity_poly.entity_id
_entity_poly.type
_entity_poly.pdbx_seq_one_letter_code
_entity_poly.pdbx_strand_id
1 'polypeptide(L)' 'MTEAHDAVEVIIAKRDGGDLTDSQIDWVVDAYTRGTVTDEQMSALAMAILLNGMDRREIARWT' A
#
# COMPACT_ATOMS: atom_id res chain seq x y z
N MET A 1 11.95 -2.04 16.46
CA MET A 1 11.99 -3.13 15.46
C MET A 1 11.94 -2.46 14.11
N THR A 2 12.86 -2.78 13.20
CA THR A 2 12.84 -2.23 11.84
C THR A 2 11.87 -3.07 11.02
N GLU A 3 10.74 -2.49 10.61
CA GLU A 3 9.81 -3.17 9.70
C GLU A 3 10.39 -3.21 8.28
N ALA A 4 9.97 -4.18 7.48
CA ALA A 4 10.50 -4.37 6.12
C ALA A 4 10.00 -3.30 5.13
N HIS A 5 8.91 -2.61 5.46
CA HIS A 5 8.27 -1.57 4.66
C HIS A 5 7.81 -0.43 5.57
N ASP A 6 7.58 0.74 4.98
CA ASP A 6 6.94 1.89 5.62
C ASP A 6 5.78 2.42 4.73
N ALA A 7 4.78 3.05 5.35
CA ALA A 7 3.59 3.52 4.63
C ALA A 7 3.95 4.56 3.58
N VAL A 8 4.92 5.43 3.87
CA VAL A 8 5.37 6.47 2.93
C VAL A 8 6.01 5.85 1.70
N GLU A 9 6.80 4.78 1.87
CA GLU A 9 7.40 4.03 0.76
C GLU A 9 6.31 3.44 -0.16
N VAL A 10 5.33 2.74 0.41
CA VAL A 10 4.23 2.11 -0.35
C VAL A 10 3.39 3.16 -1.10
N ILE A 11 3.08 4.28 -0.42
CA ILE A 11 2.33 5.39 -1.03
C ILE A 11 3.13 6.02 -2.18
N ILE A 12 4.44 6.27 -2.01
CA ILE A 12 5.29 6.84 -3.07
C ILE A 12 5.34 5.90 -4.27
N ALA A 13 5.55 4.60 -4.04
CA ALA A 13 5.58 3.61 -5.10
C ALA A 13 4.32 3.68 -5.96
N LYS A 14 3.15 3.74 -5.31
CA LYS A 14 1.88 3.80 -6.04
C LYS A 14 1.56 5.16 -6.63
N ARG A 15 1.90 6.25 -5.95
CA ARG A 15 1.72 7.63 -6.42
C ARG A 15 2.52 7.90 -7.70
N ASP A 16 3.70 7.33 -7.81
CA ASP A 16 4.60 7.53 -8.95
C ASP A 16 4.30 6.55 -10.11
N GLY A 17 3.19 5.79 -10.01
CA GLY A 17 2.72 4.88 -11.06
C GLY A 17 3.39 3.51 -11.06
N GLY A 18 4.11 3.16 -10.00
CA GLY A 18 4.70 1.83 -9.83
C GLY A 18 3.68 0.80 -9.34
N ASP A 19 4.02 -0.47 -9.56
CA ASP A 19 3.26 -1.60 -9.04
C ASP A 19 3.74 -1.96 -7.63
N LEU A 20 2.81 -2.27 -6.74
CA LEU A 20 3.11 -2.74 -5.39
C LEU A 20 3.54 -4.21 -5.43
N THR A 21 4.62 -4.55 -4.73
CA THR A 21 5.01 -5.95 -4.55
C THR A 21 4.01 -6.68 -3.65
N ASP A 22 3.97 -8.01 -3.74
CA ASP A 22 3.14 -8.82 -2.84
C ASP A 22 3.47 -8.56 -1.36
N SER A 23 4.75 -8.34 -1.04
CA SER A 23 5.19 -8.02 0.32
C SER A 23 4.72 -6.64 0.80
N GLN A 24 4.66 -5.65 -0.09
CA GLN A 24 4.13 -4.31 0.24
C GLN A 24 2.62 -4.37 0.48
N ILE A 25 1.88 -5.14 -0.33
CA ILE A 25 0.44 -5.35 -0.16
C ILE A 25 0.14 -6.06 1.16
N ASP A 26 0.83 -7.18 1.42
CA ASP A 26 0.66 -7.94 2.66
C ASP A 26 0.94 -7.09 3.89
N TRP A 27 2.04 -6.33 3.82
CA TRP A 27 2.46 -5.47 4.91
C TRP A 27 1.46 -4.35 5.17
N VAL A 28 0.98 -3.64 4.14
CA VAL A 28 0.10 -2.48 4.37
C VAL A 28 -1.25 -2.90 4.94
N VAL A 29 -1.79 -4.05 4.50
CA VAL A 29 -3.04 -4.61 5.04
C VAL A 29 -2.85 -5.00 6.50
N ASP A 30 -1.81 -5.76 6.84
CA ASP A 30 -1.51 -6.15 8.22
C ASP A 30 -1.25 -4.92 9.11
N ALA A 31 -0.39 -4.01 8.67
CA ALA A 31 0.01 -2.82 9.43
C ALA A 31 -1.18 -1.87 9.65
N TYR A 32 -2.14 -1.79 8.73
CA TYR A 32 -3.38 -1.05 8.96
C TYR A 32 -4.26 -1.72 10.01
N THR A 33 -4.43 -3.05 9.95
CA THR A 33 -5.22 -3.78 10.96
C THR A 33 -4.61 -3.73 12.37
N ARG A 34 -3.29 -3.58 12.47
CA ARG A 34 -2.57 -3.40 13.74
C ARG A 34 -2.46 -1.93 14.18
N GLY A 35 -3.02 -0.98 13.42
CA GLY A 35 -3.03 0.45 13.74
C GLY A 35 -1.68 1.16 13.57
N THR A 36 -0.73 0.55 12.86
CA THR A 36 0.58 1.17 12.53
C THR A 36 0.47 2.11 11.35
N VAL A 37 -0.33 1.75 10.33
CA VAL A 37 -0.73 2.68 9.26
C VAL A 37 -1.94 3.47 9.75
N THR A 38 -1.90 4.80 9.66
CA THR A 38 -3.02 5.65 10.07
C THR A 38 -4.10 5.73 9.00
N ASP A 39 -5.30 6.15 9.37
CA ASP A 39 -6.43 6.36 8.45
C ASP A 39 -6.06 7.36 7.33
N GLU A 40 -5.27 8.39 7.64
CA GLU A 40 -4.79 9.37 6.67
C GLU A 40 -3.82 8.74 5.66
N GLN A 41 -2.93 7.86 6.13
CA GLN A 41 -1.98 7.15 5.26
C GLN A 41 -2.71 6.16 4.36
N MET A 42 -3.69 5.41 4.87
CA MET A 42 -4.53 4.54 4.03
C MET A 42 -5.35 5.33 3.03
N SER A 43 -5.88 6.49 3.42
CA SER A 43 -6.59 7.40 2.50
C SER A 43 -5.68 7.91 1.39
N ALA A 44 -4.43 8.24 1.70
CA ALA A 44 -3.44 8.64 0.70
C ALA A 44 -3.09 7.50 -0.26
N LEU A 45 -2.94 6.27 0.24
CA LEU A 45 -2.74 5.09 -0.60
C LEU A 45 -3.95 4.81 -1.51
N ALA A 46 -5.17 4.89 -0.97
CA ALA A 46 -6.40 4.73 -1.74
C ALA A 46 -6.51 5.78 -2.85
N MET A 47 -6.11 7.03 -2.57
CA MET A 47 -6.05 8.09 -3.59
C MET A 47 -5.00 7.79 -4.67
N ALA A 48 -3.83 7.30 -4.30
CA ALA A 48 -2.80 6.89 -5.26
C ALA A 48 -3.28 5.74 -6.16
N ILE A 49 -3.95 4.73 -5.58
CA ILE A 49 -4.58 3.62 -6.32
C ILE A 49 -5.68 4.12 -7.25
N LEU A 50 -6.52 5.05 -6.80
CA LEU A 50 -7.58 5.64 -7.64
C LEU A 50 -7.01 6.33 -8.88
N LEU A 51 -5.91 7.08 -8.72
CA LEU A 51 -5.30 7.85 -9.80
C LEU A 51 -4.45 6.99 -10.75
N ASN A 52 -3.73 6.00 -10.23
CA ASN A 52 -2.75 5.22 -11.00
C ASN A 52 -3.19 3.77 -11.30
N GLY A 53 -4.32 3.34 -10.74
CA GLY A 53 -4.87 2.00 -10.92
C GLY A 53 -4.06 0.91 -10.22
N MET A 54 -4.54 -0.32 -10.31
CA MET A 54 -3.80 -1.54 -9.92
C MET A 54 -3.85 -2.54 -11.08
N ASP A 55 -2.77 -3.29 -11.25
CA ASP A 55 -2.73 -4.43 -12.16
C ASP A 55 -3.57 -5.60 -11.61
N ARG A 56 -3.75 -6.64 -12.43
CA ARG A 56 -4.55 -7.82 -12.04
C ARG A 56 -3.94 -8.62 -10.89
N ARG A 57 -2.61 -8.68 -10.78
CA ARG A 57 -1.91 -9.38 -9.69
C ARG A 57 -2.09 -8.62 -8.38
N GLU A 58 -1.93 -7.30 -8.39
CA GLU A 58 -2.16 -6.43 -7.25
C GLU A 58 -3.60 -6.59 -6.74
N ILE A 59 -4.59 -6.49 -7.64
CA ILE A 59 -6.00 -6.68 -7.27
C ILE A 59 -6.23 -8.07 -6.65
N ALA A 60 -5.67 -9.12 -7.26
CA ALA A 60 -5.83 -10.48 -6.77
C ALA A 60 -5.15 -10.73 -5.41
N ARG A 61 -4.09 -9.97 -5.09
CA ARG A 61 -3.42 -10.05 -3.79
C ARG A 61 -4.10 -9.18 -2.73
N TRP A 62 -4.72 -8.08 -3.14
CA TRP A 62 -5.39 -7.11 -2.27
C TRP A 62 -6.70 -7.64 -1.66
N THR A 63 -7.38 -8.57 -2.33
CA THR A 63 -8.67 -9.16 -1.91
C THR A 63 -8.53 -10.60 -1.44
#